data_AF-A0A8S2Q5T8-F1
#
_entry.id   AF-A0A8S2Q5T8-F1
#
_cell.length_a   1.000
_cell.length_b   1.000
_cell.length_c   1.000
_cell.angle_alpha   90.00
_cell.angle_beta   90.00
_cell.angle_gamma   90.00
#
_symmetry.space_group_name_H-M   'P 1'
#
loop_
_entity.id
_entity.type
_entity.pdbx_description
1 polymer ?
#
loop_
_entity_poly.entity_id
_entity_poly.type
_entity_poly.pdbx_seq_one_letter_code
_entity_poly.pdbx_strand_id
1 'polypeptide(L)' 'MTAETSVTNRKPCGFDVAQSSWKRWPALLLWWWIYPILKLGTKRQLTDDDLSELSPNDECRQLLNAFESERLKRIN' A
#
# COMPACT_ATOMS: atom_id res chain seq x y z
N MET A 1 25.03 -4.58 -5.42
CA MET A 1 23.78 -4.59 -6.20
C MET A 1 22.91 -3.48 -5.65
N THR A 2 22.95 -2.34 -6.33
CA THR A 2 22.24 -1.12 -5.96
C THR A 2 20.75 -1.35 -6.18
N ALA A 3 19.97 -1.34 -5.09
CA ALA A 3 18.52 -1.33 -5.18
C ALA A 3 18.11 0.00 -5.81
N GLU A 4 17.72 -0.04 -7.07
CA GLU A 4 17.07 1.07 -7.75
C GLU A 4 15.74 1.29 -7.05
N THR A 5 15.72 2.19 -6.07
CA THR A 5 14.50 2.82 -5.61
C THR A 5 13.97 3.64 -6.78
N SER A 6 13.12 3.04 -7.60
CA SER A 6 12.28 3.77 -8.54
C SER A 6 11.45 4.74 -7.70
N VAL A 7 11.90 6.00 -7.62
CA VAL A 7 11.13 7.08 -7.01
C VAL A 7 9.97 7.36 -7.96
N THR A 8 8.94 6.52 -7.89
CA THR A 8 7.63 6.82 -8.45
C THR A 8 7.11 8.02 -7.69
N ASN A 9 6.80 9.11 -8.41
CA ASN A 9 6.16 10.31 -7.85
C ASN A 9 4.67 10.03 -7.56
N ARG A 10 4.36 8.84 -7.05
CA ARG A 10 3.02 8.37 -6.74
C ARG A 10 2.73 8.69 -5.28
N LYS A 11 1.46 8.96 -4.99
CA LYS A 11 1.05 9.28 -3.62
C LYS A 11 1.25 8.05 -2.74
N PRO A 12 1.74 8.24 -1.51
CA PRO A 12 1.89 7.13 -0.56
C PRO A 12 0.54 6.47 -0.31
N CYS A 13 0.59 5.17 -0.02
CA CYS A 13 -0.52 4.34 0.41
C CYS A 13 -1.38 5.06 1.46
N GLY A 14 -2.65 5.34 1.13
CA GLY A 14 -3.59 6.00 2.05
C GLY A 14 -3.86 5.19 3.32
N PHE A 15 -3.75 3.87 3.23
CA PHE A 15 -3.86 2.96 4.38
C PHE A 15 -2.69 3.14 5.36
N ASP A 16 -1.45 3.24 4.88
CA ASP A 16 -0.26 3.46 5.71
C ASP A 16 -0.32 4.82 6.44
N VAL A 17 -0.86 5.84 5.77
CA VAL A 17 -1.10 7.16 6.37
C VAL A 17 -2.19 7.09 7.46
N ALA A 18 -3.28 6.36 7.22
CA ALA A 18 -4.31 6.14 8.22
C ALA A 18 -3.78 5.31 9.41
N GLN A 19 -2.89 4.35 9.14
CA GLN A 19 -2.24 3.53 10.16
C GLN A 19 -1.21 4.31 10.98
N SER A 20 -0.51 5.30 10.43
CA SER A 20 0.44 6.13 11.20
C SER A 20 -0.24 7.24 12.02
N SER A 21 -1.53 7.50 11.80
CA SER A 21 -2.27 8.58 12.45
C SER A 21 -2.74 8.25 13.88
N TRP A 22 -2.74 9.24 14.78
CA TRP A 22 -3.26 9.11 16.15
C TRP A 22 -4.76 8.67 16.19
N LYS A 23 -5.53 9.04 15.16
CA LYS A 23 -6.93 8.64 14.96
C LYS A 23 -7.06 7.33 14.16
N ARG A 24 -6.14 6.40 14.37
CA ARG A 24 -6.01 5.09 13.71
C ARG A 24 -7.34 4.33 13.62
N TRP A 25 -7.98 4.09 14.76
CA TRP A 25 -9.16 3.23 14.86
C TRP A 25 -10.36 3.72 14.04
N PRO A 26 -10.84 4.97 14.18
CA PRO A 26 -11.95 5.44 13.36
C PRO A 26 -11.59 5.57 11.87
N ALA A 27 -10.34 5.94 11.53
CA ALA A 27 -9.91 6.05 10.15
C ALA A 27 -9.84 4.68 9.44
N LEU A 28 -9.44 3.63 10.17
CA LEU A 28 -9.40 2.25 9.68
C LEU A 28 -10.80 1.62 9.62
N LEU A 29 -11.59 1.73 10.70
CA LEU A 29 -12.91 1.11 10.79
C LEU A 29 -13.92 1.71 9.81
N LEU A 30 -13.86 3.02 9.55
CA LEU A 30 -14.73 3.69 8.60
C LEU A 30 -14.16 3.73 7.18
N TRP A 31 -13.02 3.06 6.95
CA TRP A 31 -12.33 3.08 5.66
C TRP A 31 -12.11 4.50 5.13
N TRP A 32 -11.87 5.46 6.02
CA TRP A 32 -11.88 6.88 5.69
C TRP A 32 -10.83 7.23 4.63
N TRP A 33 -9.74 6.46 4.59
CA TRP A 33 -8.64 6.62 3.65
C TRP A 33 -9.01 6.36 2.18
N ILE A 34 -10.13 5.67 1.89
CA ILE A 34 -10.62 5.45 0.50
C ILE A 34 -11.61 6.54 0.04
N TYR A 35 -12.10 7.36 0.95
CA TYR A 35 -12.98 8.48 0.61
C TYR A 35 -12.44 9.44 -0.47
N PRO A 36 -11.14 9.85 -0.48
CA PRO A 36 -10.63 10.74 -1.51
C PRO A 36 -10.68 10.12 -2.92
N ILE A 37 -10.44 8.82 -3.06
CA ILE A 37 -10.49 8.15 -4.38
C ILE A 37 -11.94 8.01 -4.87
N LEU A 38 -12.87 7.68 -3.96
CA LEU A 38 -14.31 7.63 -4.26
C LEU A 38 -14.84 8.99 -4.71
N LYS A 39 -14.45 10.06 -4.01
CA LYS A 39 -14.84 11.44 -4.36
C LYS A 39 -14.24 11.90 -5.69
N LEU A 40 -13.09 11.35 -6.10
CA LEU A 40 -12.49 11.67 -7.38
C LEU A 40 -13.23 10.97 -8.52
N GLY A 41 -13.64 9.71 -8.31
CA GLY A 41 -14.42 8.92 -9.26
C GLY A 41 -15.82 9.44 -9.53
N THR A 42 -16.42 10.17 -8.58
CA THR A 42 -17.71 10.86 -8.84
C THR A 42 -17.55 12.10 -9.71
N LYS A 43 -16.34 12.63 -9.88
CA LYS A 43 -16.07 13.85 -10.66
C LYS A 43 -15.46 13.57 -12.02
N ARG A 44 -14.64 12.52 -12.15
CA ARG A 44 -13.96 12.14 -13.40
C ARG A 44 -13.69 10.63 -13.45
N GLN A 45 -13.42 10.10 -14.63
CA GLN A 45 -12.85 8.76 -14.77
C GLN A 45 -11.48 8.70 -14.08
N LEU A 46 -11.25 7.64 -13.32
CA LEU A 46 -9.96 7.37 -12.68
C LEU A 46 -8.93 6.95 -13.74
N THR A 47 -7.73 7.48 -13.59
CA THR A 47 -6.54 7.05 -14.33
C THR A 47 -5.56 6.37 -13.37
N ASP A 48 -4.63 5.56 -13.89
CA ASP A 48 -3.60 4.89 -13.08
C ASP A 48 -2.78 5.85 -12.21
N ASP A 49 -2.64 7.11 -12.60
CA ASP A 49 -1.93 8.14 -11.82
C ASP A 49 -2.68 8.58 -10.55
N ASP A 50 -3.99 8.32 -10.48
CA ASP A 50 -4.81 8.61 -9.31
C ASP A 50 -4.74 7.49 -8.26
N LEU A 51 -4.23 6.32 -8.65
CA LEU A 51 -4.03 5.20 -7.74
C LEU A 51 -2.84 5.47 -6.83
N SER A 52 -3.03 5.13 -5.57
CA SER A 52 -1.96 5.20 -4.57
C SER A 52 -0.95 4.09 -4.81
N GLU A 53 0.28 4.31 -4.39
CA GLU A 53 1.29 3.26 -4.39
C GLU A 53 0.89 2.14 -3.41
N LEU A 54 1.24 0.90 -3.76
CA LEU A 54 0.97 -0.25 -2.90
C LEU A 54 1.81 -0.13 -1.62
N SER A 55 1.29 -0.59 -0.49
CA SER A 55 2.08 -0.63 0.74
C SER A 55 3.32 -1.50 0.51
N PRO A 56 4.52 -1.08 0.95
CA PRO A 56 5.73 -1.86 0.74
C PRO A 56 5.61 -3.28 1.32
N ASN A 57 4.84 -3.45 2.39
CA ASN A 57 4.59 -4.75 3.02
C ASN A 57 3.79 -5.71 2.13
N ASP A 58 2.96 -5.17 1.24
CA ASP A 58 2.12 -5.95 0.33
C ASP A 58 2.78 -6.14 -1.05
N GLU A 59 4.00 -5.62 -1.25
CA GLU A 59 4.74 -5.86 -2.47
C GLU A 59 5.02 -7.35 -2.66
N CYS A 60 4.86 -7.82 -3.91
CA CYS A 60 5.11 -9.22 -4.27
C CYS A 60 6.51 -9.69 -3.83
N ARG A 61 7.52 -8.81 -3.84
CA ARG A 61 8.88 -9.12 -3.38
C ARG A 61 8.92 -9.48 -1.90
N GLN A 62 8.20 -8.76 -1.05
CA GLN A 62 8.15 -9.06 0.38
C GLN A 62 7.41 -10.37 0.65
N LEU A 63 6.28 -10.60 -0.03
CA LEU A 63 5.51 -11.84 0.09
C LEU A 63 6.31 -13.07 -0.38
N LEU A 64 7.03 -12.95 -1.50
CA LEU A 64 7.93 -13.99 -1.99
C LEU A 64 9.04 -14.30 -1.00
N ASN A 65 9.70 -13.28 -0.45
CA ASN A 65 10.74 -13.46 0.56
C ASN A 65 10.20 -14.15 1.83
N ALA A 66 9.01 -13.73 2.29
CA ALA A 66 8.36 -14.35 3.44
C ALA A 66 8.06 -15.84 3.16
N PHE A 67 7.49 -16.14 1.99
CA PHE A 67 7.19 -17.50 1.57
C PHE A 67 8.44 -18.38 1.46
N GLU A 68 9.52 -17.88 0.85
CA GLU A 68 10.79 -18.59 0.75
C GLU A 68 11.41 -18.85 2.12
N SER A 69 11.35 -17.86 3.02
CA SER A 69 11.87 -18.01 4.39
C SER A 69 11.13 -19.10 5.17
N GLU A 70 9.81 -19.22 5.00
CA GLU A 70 9.03 -20.30 5.60
C GLU A 70 9.34 -21.65 4.95
N ARG A 71 9.48 -21.68 3.62
CA ARG A 71 9.81 -22.91 2.89
C ARG A 71 11.15 -23.47 3.38
N LEU A 72 12.15 -22.62 3.58
CA LEU A 72 13.47 -23.02 4.09
C LEU A 72 13.41 -23.55 5.52
N LYS A 73 12.56 -22.98 6.39
CA LYS A 73 12.35 -23.49 7.76
C LYS A 73 11.67 -24.85 7.82
N ARG A 74 10.90 -25.26 6.80
CA ARG A 74 10.24 -26.57 6.78
C ARG A 74 11.14 -27.70 6.26
N ILE A 75 12.21 -27.35 5.55
CA ILE A 75 13.15 -28.31 4.95
C ILE A 75 14.32 -28.63 5.90
N ASN A 76 14.60 -27.72 6.84
CA ASN A 76 15.67 -27.84 7.84
C ASN A 76 15.09 -28.22 9.21
#